data_AF-A0A1Q1M7Y1-F1
#
_entry.id   AF-A0A1Q1M7Y1-F1
#
_cell.length_a   1.000
_cell.length_b   1.000
_cell.length_c   1.000
_cell.angle_alpha   90.00
_cell.angle_beta   90.00
_cell.angle_gamma   90.00
#
_symmetry.space_group_name_H-M   'P 1'
#
loop_
_entity.id
_entity.type
_entity.pdbx_description
1 polymer ?
#
loop_
_entity_poly.entity_id
_entity_poly.type
_entity_poly.pdbx_seq_one_letter_code
_entity_poly.pdbx_strand_id
1 'polypeptide(L)'
;QSSWFLITERRSKHWNPKFRRERGQKVLKVEIPDFDEVRRDEKLTVEQMRSKLKEKGVVPRRSWNERPMCFHCTRTVFDPYVPPEGDGKMSLMSTPGIKQKTEDWGKKGKSYLSLRKIRDYQYDFDVPLFAEKCQEMYIAANKALETMDEDKLHELVTEKCYPEITDSVKLKTIRWDFIESLDIPRVVHLRHDFLLTKENVFAQATVRFHSRQKLAV
;
A
#
# COMPACT_ATOMS: atom_id res chain seq x y z
N GLN A 1 87.13 10.12 32.19
CA GLN A 1 86.40 9.96 30.92
C GLN A 1 84.92 10.18 31.20
N SER A 2 84.37 11.28 30.70
CA SER A 2 82.95 11.62 30.78
C SER A 2 82.16 10.90 29.68
N SER A 3 81.29 9.95 30.04
CA SER A 3 80.31 9.40 29.09
C SER A 3 79.04 10.24 29.17
N TRP A 4 78.81 11.03 28.12
CA TRP A 4 77.56 11.73 27.87
C TRP A 4 76.45 10.73 27.56
N PHE A 5 75.42 10.65 28.41
CA PHE A 5 74.18 9.97 28.06
C PHE A 5 73.25 10.98 27.39
N LEU A 6 73.15 10.88 26.07
CA LEU A 6 72.14 11.56 25.26
C LEU A 6 70.77 10.92 25.56
N ILE A 7 69.97 11.56 26.42
CA ILE A 7 68.56 11.21 26.61
C ILE A 7 67.81 11.73 25.39
N THR A 8 67.47 10.84 24.46
CA THR A 8 66.61 11.16 23.33
C THR A 8 65.15 11.17 23.79
N GLU A 9 64.70 12.29 24.37
CA GLU A 9 63.31 12.44 24.81
C GLU A 9 62.38 12.72 23.62
N ARG A 10 62.12 11.71 22.78
CA ARG A 10 60.97 11.76 21.85
C ARG A 10 59.68 11.40 22.60
N ARG A 11 59.24 12.26 23.52
CA ARG A 11 57.89 12.16 24.10
C ARG A 11 56.87 12.81 23.19
N SER A 12 56.40 12.10 22.16
CA SER A 12 55.24 12.51 21.35
C SER A 12 53.89 12.36 22.10
N LYS A 13 53.91 12.40 23.44
CA LYS A 13 52.73 12.22 24.29
C LYS A 13 52.54 13.46 25.14
N HIS A 14 51.35 14.05 25.07
CA HIS A 14 50.97 15.19 25.89
C HIS A 14 51.13 14.86 27.40
N TRP A 15 51.79 15.74 28.15
CA TRP A 15 52.21 15.52 29.54
C TRP A 15 51.05 15.50 30.55
N ASN A 16 49.96 16.22 30.28
CA ASN A 16 48.83 16.37 31.20
C ASN A 16 48.20 15.00 31.60
N PRO A 17 48.15 14.67 32.91
CA PRO A 17 47.59 13.42 33.43
C PRO A 17 46.10 13.22 33.16
N LYS A 18 45.32 14.31 33.00
CA LYS A 18 43.87 14.27 32.77
C LYS A 18 43.50 13.40 31.57
N PHE A 19 44.30 13.48 30.50
CA PHE A 19 44.07 12.73 29.26
C PHE A 19 44.73 11.34 29.25
N ARG A 20 45.22 10.82 30.39
CA ARG A 20 45.87 9.49 30.46
C ARG A 20 44.92 8.36 30.07
N ARG A 21 43.66 8.45 30.48
CA ARG A 21 42.62 7.44 30.21
C ARG A 21 42.27 7.38 28.72
N GLU A 22 42.07 8.55 28.10
CA GLU A 22 41.82 8.69 26.65
C GLU A 22 43.04 8.25 25.81
N ARG A 23 44.27 8.54 26.27
CA ARG A 23 45.50 8.02 25.63
C ARG A 23 45.62 6.49 25.66
N GLY A 24 44.93 5.83 26.59
CA GLY A 24 44.82 4.37 26.65
C GLY A 24 43.76 3.81 25.69
N GLN A 25 42.77 4.62 25.30
CA GLN A 25 41.68 4.26 24.39
C GLN A 25 42.06 4.52 22.91
N LYS A 26 43.25 4.08 22.49
CA LYS A 26 43.73 4.26 21.11
C LYS A 26 42.89 3.52 20.07
N VAL A 27 42.23 2.45 20.49
CA VAL A 27 41.34 1.64 19.65
C VAL A 27 39.97 1.68 20.30
N LEU A 28 39.14 2.62 19.85
CA LEU A 28 37.72 2.60 20.18
C LEU A 28 37.05 1.55 19.30
N LYS A 29 36.50 0.51 19.92
CA LYS A 29 35.61 -0.43 19.22
C LYS A 29 34.29 0.29 19.00
N VAL A 30 34.14 0.90 17.83
CA VAL A 30 32.87 1.47 17.40
C VAL A 30 32.05 0.33 16.81
N GLU A 31 30.88 0.08 17.38
CA GLU A 31 29.93 -0.86 16.79
C GLU A 31 29.37 -0.21 15.52
N ILE A 32 29.77 -0.76 14.38
CA ILE A 32 29.25 -0.33 13.08
C ILE A 32 27.83 -0.90 12.97
N PRO A 33 26.83 -0.11 12.53
CA PRO A 33 25.49 -0.63 12.27
C PRO A 33 25.55 -1.80 11.29
N ASP A 34 24.96 -2.94 11.64
CA ASP A 34 24.88 -4.09 10.74
C ASP A 34 23.72 -3.88 9.75
N PHE A 35 24.07 -3.52 8.51
CA PHE A 35 23.13 -3.24 7.43
C PHE A 35 22.36 -4.48 6.94
N ASP A 36 22.82 -5.70 7.28
CA ASP A 36 22.13 -6.95 6.94
C ASP A 36 21.16 -7.44 8.02
N GLU A 37 21.03 -6.71 9.15
CA GLU A 37 20.10 -7.08 10.24
C GLU A 37 18.66 -7.26 9.74
N VAL A 38 18.19 -6.38 8.84
CA VAL A 38 16.81 -6.39 8.35
C VAL A 38 16.49 -7.69 7.61
N ARG A 39 17.42 -8.20 6.79
CA ARG A 39 17.25 -9.47 6.06
C ARG A 39 17.30 -10.70 6.96
N ARG A 40 18.10 -10.65 8.03
CA ARG A 40 18.17 -11.75 9.02
C ARG A 40 16.92 -11.78 9.89
N ASP A 41 16.36 -10.62 10.21
CA ASP A 41 15.18 -10.47 11.05
C ASP A 41 13.92 -11.11 10.44
N GLU A 42 13.81 -11.15 9.11
CA GLU A 42 12.71 -11.80 8.39
C GLU A 42 12.60 -13.31 8.64
N LYS A 43 13.70 -13.98 9.02
CA LYS A 43 13.75 -15.44 9.25
C LYS A 43 13.91 -15.83 10.72
N LEU A 44 13.85 -14.89 11.65
CA LEU A 44 14.01 -15.18 13.07
C LEU A 44 12.82 -15.94 13.64
N THR A 45 13.09 -16.93 14.50
CA THR A 45 12.05 -17.53 15.33
C THR A 45 11.60 -16.54 16.40
N VAL A 46 10.38 -16.72 16.92
CA VAL A 46 9.81 -15.84 17.96
C VAL A 46 10.71 -15.75 19.20
N GLU A 47 11.42 -16.84 19.55
CA GLU A 47 12.36 -16.87 20.66
C GLU A 47 13.61 -16.04 20.41
N GLN A 48 14.19 -16.14 19.21
CA GLN A 48 15.34 -15.34 18.80
C GLN A 48 14.98 -13.85 18.69
N MET A 49 13.76 -13.54 18.22
CA MET A 49 13.24 -12.17 18.24
C MET A 49 13.14 -11.65 19.67
N ARG A 50 12.65 -12.47 20.62
CA ARG A 50 12.57 -12.09 22.04
C ARG A 50 13.95 -11.91 22.68
N SER A 51 14.94 -12.75 22.36
CA SER A 51 16.31 -12.56 22.85
C SER A 51 16.94 -11.29 22.28
N LYS A 52 16.73 -11.00 21.00
CA LYS A 52 17.20 -9.77 20.35
C LYS A 52 16.56 -8.52 20.97
N LEU A 53 15.25 -8.56 21.25
CA LEU A 53 14.55 -7.46 21.93
C LEU A 53 15.09 -7.24 23.35
N LYS A 54 15.42 -8.31 24.08
CA LYS A 54 16.06 -8.22 25.41
C LYS A 54 17.47 -7.66 25.33
N GLU A 55 18.27 -8.09 24.35
CA GLU A 55 19.63 -7.58 24.09
C GLU A 55 19.60 -6.08 23.75
N LYS A 56 18.64 -5.66 22.92
CA LYS A 56 18.39 -4.25 22.59
C LYS A 56 17.75 -3.46 23.76
N GLY A 57 17.42 -4.11 24.88
CA GLY A 57 16.77 -3.47 26.03
C GLY A 57 15.35 -2.97 25.75
N VAL A 58 14.72 -3.41 24.65
CA VAL A 58 13.39 -2.97 24.24
C VAL A 58 12.34 -3.92 24.81
N VAL A 59 11.60 -3.43 25.81
CA VAL A 59 10.46 -4.16 26.38
C VAL A 59 9.25 -3.99 25.45
N PRO A 60 8.50 -5.07 25.12
CA PRO A 60 7.25 -4.93 24.39
C PRO A 60 6.30 -3.99 25.13
N ARG A 61 5.81 -2.95 24.45
CA ARG A 61 4.84 -2.03 25.05
C ARG A 61 3.54 -2.78 25.32
N ARG A 62 2.95 -2.56 26.50
CA ARG A 62 1.59 -3.03 26.78
C ARG A 62 0.63 -2.26 25.85
N SER A 63 -0.18 -2.97 25.06
CA SER A 63 -1.19 -2.35 24.21
C SER A 63 -2.36 -1.88 25.06
N TRP A 64 -2.45 -0.57 25.30
CA TRP A 64 -3.67 0.08 25.79
C TRP A 64 -4.52 0.47 24.59
N ASN A 65 -5.58 -0.29 24.31
CA ASN A 65 -6.50 0.00 23.21
C ASN A 65 -7.64 0.88 23.72
N GLU A 66 -7.36 2.14 24.03
CA GLU A 66 -8.39 3.10 24.49
C GLU A 66 -9.33 3.53 23.37
N ARG A 67 -8.80 3.62 22.13
CA ARG A 67 -9.56 4.03 20.94
C ARG A 67 -9.37 2.99 19.83
N PRO A 68 -10.45 2.43 19.28
CA PRO A 68 -10.34 1.54 18.14
C PRO A 68 -9.85 2.32 16.92
N MET A 69 -9.08 1.67 16.05
CA MET A 69 -8.72 2.22 14.74
C MET A 69 -9.96 2.27 13.86
N CYS A 70 -10.22 3.42 13.24
CA CYS A 70 -11.30 3.60 12.28
C CYS A 70 -10.77 3.31 10.88
N PHE A 71 -11.41 2.39 10.16
CA PHE A 71 -11.06 2.05 8.78
C PHE A 71 -12.16 2.57 7.85
N HIS A 72 -11.77 3.33 6.82
CA HIS A 72 -12.71 3.83 5.81
C HIS A 72 -12.75 2.97 4.56
N CYS A 73 -11.78 2.06 4.38
CA CYS A 73 -11.74 1.15 3.25
C CYS A 73 -11.38 -0.29 3.65
N THR A 74 -11.78 -1.23 2.81
CA THR A 74 -11.45 -2.65 2.93
C THR A 74 -10.14 -2.93 2.20
N ARG A 75 -9.22 -3.68 2.83
CA ARG A 75 -7.93 -4.02 2.23
C ARG A 75 -8.03 -4.94 1.01
N THR A 76 -9.02 -5.82 0.99
CA THR A 76 -9.19 -6.87 -0.03
C THR A 76 -10.45 -6.66 -0.86
N VAL A 77 -10.40 -7.08 -2.12
CA VAL A 77 -11.59 -7.14 -2.99
C VAL A 77 -12.40 -8.38 -2.62
N PHE A 78 -13.71 -8.21 -2.43
CA PHE A 78 -14.64 -9.31 -2.18
C PHE A 78 -14.99 -10.01 -3.50
N ASP A 79 -14.85 -11.34 -3.54
CA ASP A 79 -15.23 -12.18 -4.69
C ASP A 79 -14.76 -11.56 -6.04
N PRO A 80 -13.43 -11.59 -6.33
CA PRO A 80 -12.86 -10.85 -7.44
C PRO A 80 -13.53 -11.23 -8.76
N TYR A 81 -13.95 -10.21 -9.51
CA TYR A 81 -14.58 -10.42 -10.80
C TYR A 81 -13.59 -11.01 -11.79
N VAL A 82 -13.91 -12.19 -12.31
CA VAL A 82 -13.19 -12.83 -13.41
C VAL A 82 -13.91 -12.48 -14.72
N PRO A 83 -13.31 -11.65 -15.60
CA PRO A 83 -13.94 -11.32 -16.87
C PRO A 83 -14.05 -12.57 -17.74
N PRO A 84 -15.17 -12.77 -18.46
CA PRO A 84 -15.33 -13.91 -19.35
C PRO A 84 -14.33 -13.85 -20.50
N GLU A 85 -13.90 -15.03 -20.95
CA GLU A 85 -13.01 -15.16 -22.11
C GLU A 85 -13.66 -14.51 -23.34
N GLY A 86 -12.96 -13.55 -23.96
CA GLY A 86 -13.48 -12.77 -25.09
C GLY A 86 -14.04 -11.39 -24.73
N ASP A 87 -13.90 -10.91 -23.49
CA ASP A 87 -14.32 -9.54 -23.18
C ASP A 87 -13.50 -8.48 -23.96
N GLY A 88 -12.27 -8.80 -24.40
CA GLY A 88 -11.44 -7.97 -25.28
C GLY A 88 -11.49 -8.31 -26.77
N LYS A 89 -12.13 -9.40 -27.16
CA LYS A 89 -12.31 -9.84 -28.56
C LYS A 89 -13.70 -10.45 -28.64
N MET A 90 -14.64 -9.84 -29.37
CA MET A 90 -15.99 -10.38 -29.57
C MET A 90 -15.95 -11.77 -30.26
N SER A 91 -15.57 -12.83 -29.55
CA SER A 91 -15.61 -14.20 -30.02
C SER A 91 -16.85 -14.85 -29.42
N LEU A 92 -17.89 -14.88 -30.25
CA LEU A 92 -19.08 -15.69 -30.08
C LEU A 92 -18.66 -17.16 -29.91
N MET A 93 -19.06 -17.74 -28.77
CA MET A 93 -19.14 -19.19 -28.51
C MET A 93 -17.81 -19.97 -28.51
N SER A 94 -17.08 -19.90 -27.39
CA SER A 94 -16.14 -20.96 -26.99
C SER A 94 -16.77 -21.88 -25.93
N THR A 95 -16.39 -23.16 -25.93
CA THR A 95 -16.79 -24.17 -24.93
C THR A 95 -16.44 -23.80 -23.47
N PRO A 96 -15.31 -23.14 -23.13
CA PRO A 96 -15.08 -22.62 -21.77
C PRO A 96 -16.03 -21.48 -21.38
N GLY A 97 -16.52 -20.68 -22.33
CA GLY A 97 -17.45 -19.58 -22.06
C GLY A 97 -18.82 -20.02 -21.52
N ILE A 98 -19.26 -21.25 -21.78
CA ILE A 98 -20.53 -21.78 -21.26
C ILE A 98 -20.42 -22.09 -19.75
N LYS A 99 -19.28 -22.66 -19.31
CA LYS A 99 -19.02 -22.92 -17.88
C LYS A 99 -18.95 -21.62 -17.08
N GLN A 100 -18.32 -20.60 -17.65
CA GLN A 100 -18.27 -19.25 -17.06
C GLN A 100 -19.67 -18.62 -16.95
N LYS A 101 -20.49 -18.73 -18.00
CA LYS A 101 -21.88 -18.21 -17.97
C LYS A 101 -22.77 -18.88 -16.92
N THR A 102 -22.59 -20.17 -16.62
CA THR A 102 -23.34 -20.84 -15.54
C THR A 102 -22.94 -20.34 -14.15
N GLU A 103 -21.66 -20.08 -13.91
CA GLU A 103 -21.19 -19.49 -12.64
C GLU A 103 -21.63 -18.02 -12.49
N ASP A 104 -21.67 -17.28 -13.61
CA ASP A 104 -22.11 -15.88 -13.63
C ASP A 104 -23.57 -15.71 -13.19
N TRP A 105 -24.43 -16.68 -13.47
CA TRP A 105 -25.83 -16.64 -13.03
C TRP A 105 -25.94 -16.59 -11.50
N GLY A 106 -25.19 -17.46 -10.80
CA GLY A 106 -25.14 -17.44 -9.33
C GLY A 106 -24.54 -16.14 -8.79
N LYS A 107 -23.49 -15.61 -9.46
CA LYS A 107 -22.84 -14.36 -9.08
C LYS A 107 -23.75 -13.14 -9.25
N LYS A 108 -24.63 -13.13 -10.27
CA LYS A 108 -25.64 -12.07 -10.50
C LYS A 108 -26.69 -12.03 -9.38
N GLY A 109 -27.12 -13.19 -8.86
CA GLY A 109 -28.03 -13.24 -7.72
C GLY A 109 -27.45 -12.56 -6.47
N LYS A 110 -26.17 -12.81 -6.17
CA LYS A 110 -25.44 -12.12 -5.09
C LYS A 110 -25.31 -10.61 -5.34
N SER A 111 -25.12 -10.20 -6.60
CA SER A 111 -25.07 -8.77 -6.96
C SER A 111 -26.40 -8.07 -6.74
N TYR A 112 -27.51 -8.74 -7.04
CA TYR A 112 -28.85 -8.22 -6.79
C TYR A 112 -29.14 -8.06 -5.28
N LEU A 113 -28.77 -9.04 -4.46
CA LEU A 113 -28.86 -8.93 -3.00
C LEU A 113 -28.03 -7.77 -2.45
N SER A 114 -26.85 -7.53 -3.04
CA SER A 114 -25.98 -6.41 -2.66
C SER A 114 -26.61 -5.07 -3.03
N LEU A 115 -27.19 -4.97 -4.22
CA LEU A 115 -27.92 -3.78 -4.66
C LEU A 115 -29.13 -3.48 -3.76
N ARG A 116 -29.86 -4.52 -3.33
CA ARG A 116 -30.95 -4.36 -2.37
C ARG A 116 -30.46 -3.76 -1.05
N LYS A 117 -29.37 -4.30 -0.48
CA LYS A 117 -28.79 -3.76 0.75
C LYS A 117 -28.28 -2.33 0.59
N ILE A 118 -27.68 -1.97 -0.54
CA ILE A 118 -27.28 -0.59 -0.82
C ILE A 118 -28.51 0.32 -0.82
N ARG A 119 -29.62 -0.12 -1.43
CA ARG A 119 -30.88 0.63 -1.45
C ARG A 119 -31.55 0.78 -0.09
N ASP A 120 -31.28 -0.12 0.86
CA ASP A 120 -31.74 0.03 2.24
C ASP A 120 -31.08 1.24 2.94
N TYR A 121 -29.85 1.60 2.56
CA TYR A 121 -29.14 2.79 3.07
C TYR A 121 -29.36 4.04 2.19
N GLN A 122 -29.40 3.86 0.87
CA GLN A 122 -29.57 4.94 -0.10
C GLN A 122 -30.67 4.60 -1.10
N TYR A 123 -31.88 5.10 -0.83
CA TYR A 123 -33.09 4.76 -1.58
C TYR A 123 -32.98 5.09 -3.08
N ASP A 124 -32.46 6.27 -3.42
CA ASP A 124 -32.35 6.77 -4.81
C ASP A 124 -31.09 6.28 -5.54
N PHE A 125 -30.53 5.14 -5.14
CA PHE A 125 -29.33 4.60 -5.79
C PHE A 125 -29.64 4.02 -7.18
N ASP A 126 -29.17 4.75 -8.20
CA ASP A 126 -29.26 4.35 -9.60
C ASP A 126 -27.91 3.91 -10.17
N VAL A 127 -27.92 2.76 -10.85
CA VAL A 127 -26.70 2.05 -11.30
C VAL A 127 -26.04 2.71 -12.52
N PRO A 128 -26.79 3.16 -13.55
CA PRO A 128 -26.21 3.87 -14.70
C PRO A 128 -25.60 5.22 -14.32
N LEU A 129 -26.33 6.04 -13.54
CA LEU A 129 -25.81 7.32 -13.05
C LEU A 129 -24.56 7.14 -12.17
N PHE A 130 -24.52 6.06 -11.38
CA PHE A 130 -23.33 5.70 -10.62
C PHE A 130 -22.15 5.35 -11.53
N ALA A 131 -22.37 4.68 -12.67
CA ALA A 131 -21.31 4.33 -13.61
C ALA A 131 -20.69 5.57 -14.28
N GLU A 132 -21.51 6.57 -14.61
CA GLU A 132 -21.06 7.86 -15.13
C GLU A 132 -20.22 8.62 -14.10
N LYS A 133 -20.71 8.72 -12.85
CA LYS A 133 -19.96 9.33 -11.74
C LYS A 133 -18.62 8.64 -11.49
N CYS A 134 -18.56 7.31 -11.59
CA CYS A 134 -17.31 6.56 -11.48
C CYS A 134 -16.29 6.96 -12.56
N GLN A 135 -16.76 7.20 -13.79
CA GLN A 135 -15.90 7.65 -14.88
C GLN A 135 -15.37 9.07 -14.63
N GLU A 136 -16.22 9.98 -14.14
CA GLU A 136 -15.81 11.34 -13.76
C GLU A 136 -14.75 11.33 -12.65
N MET A 137 -14.98 10.54 -11.60
CA MET A 137 -14.01 10.35 -10.50
C MET A 137 -12.68 9.79 -11.02
N TYR A 138 -12.73 8.85 -11.96
CA TYR A 138 -11.52 8.29 -12.57
C TYR A 138 -10.74 9.35 -13.37
N ILE A 139 -11.41 10.20 -14.13
CA ILE A 139 -10.76 11.28 -14.88
C ILE A 139 -10.18 12.32 -13.90
N ALA A 140 -10.94 12.70 -12.88
CA ALA A 140 -10.51 13.65 -11.86
C ALA A 140 -9.27 13.14 -11.09
N ALA A 141 -9.27 11.86 -10.70
CA ALA A 141 -8.15 11.25 -10.00
C ALA A 141 -6.87 11.26 -10.87
N ASN A 142 -6.97 10.88 -12.14
CA ASN A 142 -5.80 10.90 -13.03
C ASN A 142 -5.30 12.32 -13.33
N LYS A 143 -6.19 13.32 -13.38
CA LYS A 143 -5.77 14.73 -13.47
C LYS A 143 -5.12 15.25 -12.19
N ALA A 144 -5.59 14.81 -11.02
CA ALA A 144 -4.93 15.11 -9.75
C ALA A 144 -3.55 14.44 -9.63
N LEU A 145 -3.36 13.26 -10.23
CA LEU A 145 -2.05 12.60 -10.32
C LEU A 145 -1.05 13.35 -11.20
N GLU A 146 -1.50 13.96 -12.31
CA GLU A 146 -0.64 14.80 -13.16
C GLU A 146 -0.08 16.00 -12.39
N THR A 147 -0.89 16.63 -11.54
CA THR A 147 -0.47 17.77 -10.71
C THR A 147 0.17 17.37 -9.38
N MET A 148 0.16 16.08 -9.02
CA MET A 148 0.57 15.55 -7.71
C MET A 148 -0.13 16.27 -6.54
N ASP A 149 -1.44 16.45 -6.65
CA ASP A 149 -2.26 17.07 -5.61
C ASP A 149 -2.70 16.00 -4.58
N GLU A 150 -1.95 15.87 -3.48
CA GLU A 150 -2.17 14.84 -2.46
C GLU A 150 -3.55 14.96 -1.78
N ASP A 151 -4.01 16.18 -1.50
CA ASP A 151 -5.27 16.42 -0.80
C ASP A 151 -6.46 15.94 -1.65
N LYS A 152 -6.50 16.33 -2.93
CA LYS A 152 -7.55 15.86 -3.84
C LYS A 152 -7.50 14.36 -4.07
N LEU A 153 -6.31 13.76 -4.09
CA LEU A 153 -6.17 12.32 -4.25
C LEU A 153 -6.72 11.56 -3.05
N HIS A 154 -6.54 12.06 -1.82
CA HIS A 154 -7.11 11.45 -0.63
C HIS A 154 -8.64 11.56 -0.55
N GLU A 155 -9.24 12.59 -1.16
CA GLU A 155 -10.70 12.71 -1.29
C GLU A 155 -11.29 11.76 -2.34
N LEU A 156 -10.59 11.59 -3.47
CA LEU A 156 -11.08 10.81 -4.61
C LEU A 156 -10.76 9.31 -4.53
N VAL A 157 -9.65 8.95 -3.89
CA VAL A 157 -9.09 7.59 -3.88
C VAL A 157 -9.02 7.06 -2.45
N THR A 158 -9.24 5.76 -2.30
CA THR A 158 -9.16 5.07 -1.00
C THR A 158 -7.73 4.94 -0.47
N GLU A 159 -7.59 4.84 0.86
CA GLU A 159 -6.31 4.68 1.57
C GLU A 159 -5.50 3.47 1.07
N LYS A 160 -6.17 2.42 0.57
CA LYS A 160 -5.52 1.25 -0.03
C LYS A 160 -4.92 1.55 -1.41
N CYS A 161 -5.65 2.27 -2.25
CA CYS A 161 -5.27 2.50 -3.64
C CYS A 161 -4.27 3.66 -3.79
N TYR A 162 -4.31 4.64 -2.89
CA TYR A 162 -3.39 5.77 -2.86
C TYR A 162 -1.90 5.37 -2.90
N PRO A 163 -1.38 4.50 -2.01
CA PRO A 163 0.03 4.10 -2.05
C PRO A 163 0.37 3.31 -3.32
N GLU A 164 -0.53 2.46 -3.82
CA GLU A 164 -0.29 1.64 -5.02
C GLU A 164 -0.04 2.51 -6.26
N ILE A 165 -0.78 3.62 -6.39
CA ILE A 165 -0.63 4.55 -7.51
C ILE A 165 0.57 5.48 -7.29
N THR A 166 0.66 6.12 -6.13
CA THR A 166 1.66 7.17 -5.89
C THR A 166 3.09 6.62 -5.89
N ASP A 167 3.33 5.42 -5.35
CA ASP A 167 4.68 4.89 -5.19
C ASP A 167 5.42 4.71 -6.53
N SER A 168 4.69 4.37 -7.58
CA SER A 168 5.24 4.23 -8.94
C SER A 168 5.54 5.57 -9.63
N VAL A 169 4.95 6.66 -9.15
CA VAL A 169 4.89 7.97 -9.83
C VAL A 169 5.73 9.04 -9.12
N LYS A 170 6.05 8.88 -7.83
CA LYS A 170 6.80 9.87 -7.01
C LYS A 170 8.01 10.54 -7.66
N LEU A 171 8.73 9.83 -8.53
CA LEU A 171 9.96 10.32 -9.17
C LEU A 171 9.79 10.57 -10.68
N LYS A 172 8.56 10.61 -11.20
CA LYS A 172 8.24 10.72 -12.63
C LYS A 172 7.19 11.80 -12.86
N THR A 173 7.22 12.41 -14.03
CA THR A 173 6.19 13.37 -14.45
C THR A 173 5.25 12.68 -15.42
N ILE A 174 3.98 12.57 -15.07
CA ILE A 174 2.99 11.94 -15.93
C ILE A 174 2.14 13.00 -16.59
N ARG A 175 1.96 12.84 -17.91
CA ARG A 175 0.97 13.57 -18.71
C ARG A 175 -0.09 12.57 -19.16
N TRP A 176 -1.28 12.67 -18.60
CA TRP A 176 -2.39 11.78 -18.92
C TRP A 176 -3.57 12.57 -19.47
N ASP A 177 -4.09 12.13 -20.63
CA ASP A 177 -5.25 12.75 -21.26
C ASP A 177 -6.31 11.70 -21.63
N PHE A 178 -7.56 12.02 -21.32
CA PHE A 178 -8.73 11.25 -21.72
C PHE A 178 -9.23 11.72 -23.10
N ILE A 179 -9.30 10.81 -24.09
CA ILE A 179 -9.76 11.16 -25.44
C ILE A 179 -11.28 10.98 -25.53
N GLU A 180 -11.73 9.73 -25.44
CA GLU A 180 -13.14 9.37 -25.63
C GLU A 180 -13.47 8.02 -24.98
N SER A 181 -14.73 7.84 -24.60
CA SER A 181 -15.30 6.56 -24.21
C SER A 181 -15.87 5.85 -25.43
N LEU A 182 -15.43 4.62 -25.71
CA LEU A 182 -15.90 3.80 -26.82
C LEU A 182 -17.15 3.00 -26.47
N ASP A 183 -17.28 2.61 -25.19
CA ASP A 183 -18.45 1.93 -24.65
C ASP A 183 -18.93 2.69 -23.41
N ILE A 184 -20.23 2.58 -23.12
CA ILE A 184 -20.85 3.18 -21.95
C ILE A 184 -20.30 2.45 -20.70
N PRO A 185 -19.88 3.17 -19.65
CA PRO A 185 -19.42 2.54 -18.43
C PRO A 185 -20.53 1.66 -17.84
N ARG A 186 -20.20 0.41 -17.55
CA ARG A 186 -21.17 -0.57 -17.04
C ARG A 186 -20.73 -1.19 -15.74
N VAL A 187 -21.62 -1.23 -14.75
CA VAL A 187 -21.40 -1.95 -13.50
C VAL A 187 -21.58 -3.43 -13.76
N VAL A 188 -20.50 -4.20 -13.62
CA VAL A 188 -20.50 -5.64 -13.90
C VAL A 188 -20.79 -6.44 -12.65
N HIS A 189 -20.26 -5.98 -11.52
CA HIS A 189 -20.28 -6.73 -10.28
C HIS A 189 -20.54 -5.80 -9.10
N LEU A 190 -21.41 -6.21 -8.20
CA LEU A 190 -21.68 -5.53 -6.94
C LEU A 190 -21.54 -6.54 -5.80
N ARG A 191 -20.79 -6.17 -4.78
CA ARG A 191 -20.59 -6.97 -3.57
C ARG A 191 -20.71 -6.08 -2.35
N HIS A 192 -21.18 -6.66 -1.26
CA HIS A 192 -21.14 -6.03 0.05
C HIS A 192 -20.62 -7.06 1.05
N ASP A 193 -19.94 -6.59 2.07
CA ASP A 193 -19.52 -7.41 3.21
C ASP A 193 -19.40 -6.56 4.47
N PHE A 194 -19.23 -7.23 5.60
CA PHE A 194 -19.07 -6.63 6.91
C PHE A 194 -17.60 -6.68 7.33
N LEU A 195 -17.04 -5.54 7.77
CA LEU A 195 -15.67 -5.50 8.28
C LEU A 195 -15.67 -5.55 9.80
N LEU A 196 -15.15 -6.64 10.38
CA LEU A 196 -14.98 -6.90 11.82
C LEU A 196 -16.31 -6.99 12.61
N THR A 197 -17.13 -5.94 12.58
CA THR A 197 -18.46 -5.87 13.20
C THR A 197 -19.55 -5.78 12.13
N LYS A 198 -20.76 -6.26 12.45
CA LYS A 198 -21.91 -6.24 11.53
C LYS A 198 -22.45 -4.84 11.24
N GLU A 199 -21.97 -3.83 11.96
CA GLU A 199 -22.39 -2.43 11.82
C GLU A 199 -21.68 -1.76 10.64
N ASN A 200 -20.42 -2.13 10.37
CA ASN A 200 -19.62 -1.53 9.31
C ASN A 200 -19.81 -2.31 8.01
N VAL A 201 -20.79 -1.88 7.22
CA VAL A 201 -21.08 -2.45 5.90
C VAL A 201 -20.29 -1.71 4.83
N PHE A 202 -19.47 -2.45 4.09
CA PHE A 202 -18.74 -1.94 2.93
C PHE A 202 -19.30 -2.53 1.66
N ALA A 203 -19.49 -1.69 0.64
CA ALA A 203 -19.90 -2.10 -0.68
C ALA A 203 -18.74 -1.88 -1.68
N GLN A 204 -18.58 -2.82 -2.59
CA GLN A 204 -17.62 -2.77 -3.69
C GLN A 204 -18.36 -2.93 -5.01
N ALA A 205 -18.07 -2.02 -5.93
CA ALA A 205 -18.61 -2.04 -7.27
C ALA A 205 -17.48 -2.17 -8.29
N THR A 206 -17.57 -3.20 -9.14
CA THR A 206 -16.68 -3.36 -10.29
C THR A 206 -17.35 -2.75 -11.51
N VAL A 207 -16.77 -1.66 -12.01
CA VAL A 207 -17.20 -0.98 -13.22
C VAL A 207 -16.22 -1.30 -14.35
N ARG A 208 -16.75 -1.66 -15.52
CA ARG A 208 -15.96 -1.84 -16.73
C ARG A 208 -15.91 -0.52 -17.49
N PHE A 209 -14.70 -0.08 -17.80
CA PHE A 209 -14.44 1.04 -18.70
C PHE A 209 -13.85 0.55 -20.02
N HIS A 210 -14.34 1.09 -21.13
CA HIS A 210 -13.71 0.93 -22.44
C HIS A 210 -13.50 2.31 -23.05
N SER A 211 -12.30 2.86 -22.89
CA SER A 211 -11.95 4.22 -23.29
C SER A 211 -10.63 4.27 -24.04
N ARG A 212 -10.46 5.32 -24.85
CA ARG A 212 -9.19 5.68 -25.49
C ARG A 212 -8.51 6.76 -24.63
N GLN A 213 -7.27 6.51 -24.26
CA GLN A 213 -6.48 7.37 -23.37
C GLN A 213 -5.08 7.58 -23.95
N LYS A 214 -4.45 8.70 -23.60
CA LYS A 214 -3.03 8.96 -23.87
C LYS A 214 -2.30 9.03 -22.53
N LEU A 215 -1.14 8.38 -22.48
CA LEU A 215 -0.27 8.39 -21.32
C LEU A 215 1.16 8.63 -21.82
N ALA A 216 1.82 9.65 -21.27
CA ALA A 216 3.25 9.88 -21.39
C ALA A 216 3.85 9.95 -19.98
N VAL A 217 4.96 9.24 -19.78
CA VAL A 217 5.66 9.06 -18.49
C VAL A 217 7.12 9.49 -18.65
#